data_AF-A0A948ATG4-F1
#
_entry.id   AF-A0A948ATG4-F1
#
_cell.length_a   1.000
_cell.length_b   1.000
_cell.length_c   1.000
_cell.angle_alpha   90.00
_cell.angle_beta   90.00
_cell.angle_gamma   90.00
#
_symmetry.space_group_name_H-M   'P 1'
#
loop_
_entity.id
_entity.type
_entity.pdbx_description
1 polymer ?
#
loop_
_entity_poly.entity_id
_entity_poly.type
_entity_poly.pdbx_seq_one_letter_code
_entity_poly.pdbx_strand_id
1 'polypeptide(L)' 'LAVDRQLALDTVARAGEQKLANEKAAAPWDPDHAELFGRQFLGMVLHLQSHKNQLFYYLKLMGRDVNTMHLWGM' A
#
# COMPACT_ATOMS: atom_id res chain seq x y z
N LEU A 1 4.37 -7.24 -11.85
CA LEU A 1 4.32 -7.68 -10.43
C LEU A 1 5.70 -7.77 -9.77
N ALA A 2 6.61 -8.66 -10.18
CA ALA A 2 7.94 -8.75 -9.55
C ALA A 2 8.77 -7.45 -9.70
N VAL A 3 8.77 -6.86 -10.90
CA VAL A 3 9.46 -5.59 -11.20
C VAL A 3 8.87 -4.43 -10.40
N ASP A 4 7.54 -4.31 -10.37
CA ASP A 4 6.85 -3.22 -9.65
C ASP A 4 7.11 -3.30 -8.13
N ARG A 5 7.12 -4.53 -7.58
CA ARG A 5 7.44 -4.76 -6.17
C ARG A 5 8.86 -4.34 -5.86
N GLN A 6 9.83 -4.72 -6.68
CA GLN A 6 11.23 -4.33 -6.48
C GLN A 6 11.40 -2.81 -6.54
N LEU A 7 10.82 -2.17 -7.56
CA LEU A 7 10.86 -0.72 -7.71
C LEU A 7 10.24 0.01 -6.50
N ALA A 8 9.13 -0.48 -5.96
CA ALA A 8 8.50 0.09 -4.77
C ALA A 8 9.44 0.01 -3.55
N LEU A 9 10.05 -1.16 -3.30
CA LEU A 9 11.00 -1.36 -2.21
C LEU A 9 12.25 -0.48 -2.36
N ASP A 10 12.81 -0.40 -3.56
CA ASP A 10 13.97 0.45 -3.85
C ASP A 10 13.65 1.94 -3.66
N THR A 11 12.42 2.35 -3.97
CA THR A 11 11.98 3.74 -3.78
C THR A 11 11.79 4.09 -2.30
N VAL A 12 11.23 3.18 -1.51
CA VAL A 12 11.14 3.34 -0.04
C VAL A 12 12.53 3.42 0.59
N ALA A 13 13.44 2.53 0.17
CA ALA A 13 14.83 2.54 0.64
C ALA A 13 15.55 3.85 0.31
N ARG A 14 15.33 4.39 -0.90
CA ARG A 14 15.88 5.70 -1.31
C ARG A 14 15.26 6.89 -0.57
N ALA A 15 13.99 6.80 -0.17
CA ALA A 15 13.35 7.85 0.63
C ALA A 15 13.99 7.91 2.03
N GLY A 16 14.08 6.76 2.71
CA GLY A 16 14.64 6.65 4.05
C GLY A 16 13.84 7.38 5.13
N GLU A 17 14.15 7.07 6.39
CA GLU A 17 13.38 7.55 7.56
C GLU A 17 13.30 9.07 7.65
N GLN A 18 14.40 9.77 7.34
CA GLN A 18 14.45 11.23 7.45
C GLN A 18 13.46 11.92 6.50
N LYS A 19 13.33 11.45 5.26
CA LYS A 19 12.38 12.04 4.32
C LYS A 19 10.95 11.66 4.66
N LEU A 20 10.72 10.39 5.03
CA LEU A 20 9.40 9.92 5.42
C LEU A 20 8.84 10.70 6.62
N ALA A 21 9.68 11.07 7.58
CA ALA A 21 9.27 11.78 8.79
C ALA A 21 9.08 13.29 8.57
N ASN A 22 9.78 13.92 7.63
CA ASN A 22 9.89 15.38 7.56
C ASN A 22 9.41 16.02 6.25
N GLU A 23 9.49 15.31 5.12
CA GLU A 23 9.04 15.87 3.84
C GLU A 23 7.51 15.78 3.73
N LYS A 24 6.89 16.78 3.12
CA LYS A 24 5.48 16.76 2.76
C LYS A 24 5.31 16.50 1.27
N ALA A 25 4.33 15.69 0.92
CA ALA A 25 3.94 15.40 -0.44
C ALA A 25 2.42 15.54 -0.59
N ALA A 26 2.02 16.14 -1.71
CA ALA A 26 0.63 16.19 -2.16
C ALA A 26 0.48 15.35 -3.43
N ALA A 27 -0.70 14.79 -3.64
CA ALA A 27 -1.00 14.14 -4.91
C ALA A 27 -1.14 15.20 -6.01
N PRO A 28 -0.71 14.93 -7.26
CA PRO A 28 -0.85 15.90 -8.35
C PRO A 28 -2.30 16.33 -8.64
N TRP A 29 -3.26 15.45 -8.34
CA TRP A 29 -4.69 15.71 -8.50
C TRP A 29 -5.35 16.34 -7.26
N ASP A 30 -4.60 16.51 -6.17
CA ASP A 30 -5.08 17.11 -4.92
C ASP A 30 -3.95 17.90 -4.24
N PRO A 31 -3.51 19.02 -4.84
CA PRO A 31 -2.29 19.73 -4.45
C PRO A 31 -2.41 20.44 -3.09
N ASP A 32 -3.62 20.76 -2.65
CA ASP A 32 -3.86 21.50 -1.40
C ASP A 32 -3.78 20.62 -0.15
N HIS A 33 -3.76 19.29 -0.32
CA HIS A 33 -3.71 18.32 0.77
C HIS A 33 -2.32 17.68 0.88
N ALA A 34 -1.33 18.50 1.21
CA ALA A 34 0.02 18.04 1.50
C ALA A 34 0.12 17.38 2.88
N GLU A 35 0.54 16.11 2.91
CA GLU A 35 0.73 15.31 4.13
C GLU A 35 2.18 14.84 4.24
N LEU A 36 2.60 14.43 5.45
CA LEU A 36 3.93 13.84 5.63
C LEU A 36 4.11 12.64 4.68
N PHE A 37 5.29 12.52 4.09
CA PHE A 37 5.54 11.52 3.07
C PHE A 37 5.36 10.09 3.61
N GLY A 38 5.75 9.84 4.86
CA GLY A 38 5.46 8.59 5.56
C GLY A 38 3.97 8.30 5.73
N ARG A 39 3.14 9.34 5.92
CA ARG A 39 1.68 9.19 6.02
C ARG A 39 1.06 8.89 4.67
N GLN A 40 1.52 9.54 3.61
CA GLN A 40 1.12 9.21 2.23
C GLN A 40 1.48 7.75 1.90
N PHE A 41 2.69 7.31 2.28
CA PHE A 41 3.11 5.92 2.09
C PHE A 41 2.24 4.93 2.87
N LEU A 42 1.92 5.22 4.13
CA LEU A 42 0.98 4.42 4.92
C LEU A 42 -0.39 4.33 4.25
N GLY A 43 -0.91 5.44 3.72
CA GLY A 43 -2.16 5.47 2.96
C GLY A 43 -2.16 4.51 1.77
N MET A 44 -1.06 4.46 1.01
CA MET A 44 -0.91 3.53 -0.11
C MET A 44 -0.89 2.06 0.34
N VAL A 45 -0.22 1.74 1.44
CA VAL A 45 -0.18 0.37 2.00
C VAL A 45 -1.59 -0.07 2.46
N LEU A 46 -2.30 0.81 3.16
CA LEU A 46 -3.67 0.55 3.61
C LEU A 46 -4.64 0.40 2.43
N HIS A 47 -4.45 1.19 1.36
CA HIS A 47 -5.24 1.07 0.14
C HIS A 47 -5.03 -0.29 -0.53
N LEU A 48 -3.78 -0.75 -0.65
CA LEU A 48 -3.47 -2.09 -1.18
C LEU A 48 -4.08 -3.20 -0.30
N GLN A 49 -4.03 -3.05 1.01
CA GLN A 49 -4.67 -3.98 1.94
C GLN A 49 -6.20 -4.03 1.73
N SER A 50 -6.84 -2.89 1.50
CA SER A 50 -8.28 -2.82 1.19
C SER A 50 -8.63 -3.61 -0.07
N HIS A 51 -7.86 -3.46 -1.15
CA HIS A 51 -8.07 -4.26 -2.37
C HIS A 51 -7.85 -5.76 -2.15
N LYS A 52 -6.85 -6.14 -1.34
CA LYS A 52 -6.64 -7.55 -0.98
C LYS A 52 -7.84 -8.11 -0.21
N ASN A 53 -8.39 -7.35 0.73
CA ASN A 53 -9.59 -7.73 1.47
C ASN A 53 -10.79 -7.91 0.53
N GLN A 54 -11.02 -6.96 -0.38
CA GLN A 54 -12.10 -7.04 -1.37
C GLN A 54 -12.01 -8.32 -2.20
N LEU A 55 -10.82 -8.63 -2.75
CA LEU A 55 -10.59 -9.85 -3.53
C LEU A 55 -10.85 -11.12 -2.71
N PHE A 56 -10.33 -11.17 -1.47
CA PHE A 56 -10.55 -12.31 -0.58
C PHE A 56 -12.03 -12.58 -0.33
N TYR A 57 -12.81 -11.53 -0.01
CA TYR A 57 -14.25 -11.70 0.25
C TYR A 57 -15.01 -12.11 -1.01
N TYR A 58 -14.66 -11.58 -2.19
CA TYR A 58 -15.27 -12.05 -3.43
C TYR A 58 -14.98 -13.53 -3.69
N LEU A 59 -13.72 -13.98 -3.51
CA LEU A 59 -13.36 -15.40 -3.65
C LEU A 59 -14.13 -16.28 -2.65
N LYS A 60 -14.27 -15.82 -1.40
CA LYS A 60 -15.03 -16.53 -0.37
C LYS A 60 -16.51 -16.67 -0.73
N LEU A 61 -17.15 -15.59 -1.20
CA LEU A 61 -18.55 -15.57 -1.61
C LEU A 61 -18.81 -16.44 -2.85
N MET A 62 -17.82 -16.60 -3.74
CA MET A 62 -17.88 -17.50 -4.89
C MET A 62 -17.64 -18.99 -4.53
N GLY A 63 -17.49 -19.32 -3.24
CA GLY A 63 -17.23 -20.70 -2.80
C GLY A 63 -15.82 -21.21 -3.13
N ARG A 64 -14.85 -20.32 -3.42
CA ARG A 64 -13.45 -20.72 -3.62
C ARG A 64 -12.82 -21.07 -2.27
N ASP A 65 -11.89 -22.02 -2.29
CA ASP A 65 -11.14 -22.42 -1.11
C ASP A 65 -10.11 -21.34 -0.72
N VAL A 66 -10.57 -20.35 0.04
CA VAL A 66 -9.73 -19.33 0.65
C VAL A 66 -9.92 -19.28 2.16
N ASN A 67 -8.81 -19.10 2.88
CA ASN A 67 -8.75 -19.04 4.33
C ASN A 67 -7.93 -17.82 4.80
N THR A 68 -7.93 -17.58 6.11
CA THR A 68 -7.29 -16.44 6.76
C THR A 68 -5.79 -16.30 6.42
N MET A 69 -5.08 -17.41 6.17
CA MET A 69 -3.66 -17.39 5.80
C MET A 69 -3.43 -16.84 4.39
N HIS A 70 -4.39 -17.01 3.47
CA HIS A 70 -4.34 -16.33 2.17
C HIS A 70 -4.53 -14.81 2.29
N LEU A 71 -5.29 -14.36 3.30
CA LEU A 71 -5.54 -12.94 3.52
C LEU A 71 -4.35 -12.26 4.21
N TRP A 72 -3.79 -12.86 5.26
CA TRP A 72 -2.77 -12.21 6.09
C TRP A 72 -1.34 -12.70 5.84
N GLY A 73 -1.17 -13.80 5.11
CA GLY A 73 0.09 -14.52 5.00
C GLY A 73 0.27 -15.57 6.10
N MET A 74 1.27 -16.44 5.92
CA MET A 74 1.96 -17.13 7.02
C MET A 74 3.10 -16.25 7.52
#